data_AF-A0A4U7AWB9-F1
#
_entry.id   AF-A0A4U7AWB9-F1
#
_cell.length_a   1.000
_cell.length_b   1.000
_cell.length_c   1.000
_cell.angle_alpha   90.00
_cell.angle_beta   90.00
_cell.angle_gamma   90.00
#
_symmetry.space_group_name_H-M   'P 1'
#
loop_
_entity.id
_entity.type
_entity.pdbx_description
1 polymer ?
#
loop_
_entity_poly.entity_id
_entity_poly.type
_entity_poly.pdbx_seq_one_letter_code
_entity_poly.pdbx_strand_id
1 'polypeptide(L)'
;METRDYMRARCAYYEALMLIPTKEAIKAQLDNALDMLRLCRGDNCGVRSSVPSLMIQLDQDQEAYDFIKWWETDGNKSDYDWGDMDLPYLNVKGADVFEPVDWLNRRFGDLGYTTAVVLLKIKLQRDLLALKDPATLLGRVPQEIVDNIARNNVRSPIIANDKQILSASDHTALIKTLDDQIAALIRMIEKQNPFFWKILLTASPPFPPLPYSHGSKEEAQNVLRDSYGAWKDAVGAMDLVRTKLGK
;
A
#
# COMPACT_ATOMS: atom_id res chain seq x y z
N MET A 1 -14.19 -11.62 30.94
CA MET A 1 -14.43 -11.83 29.49
C MET A 1 -13.14 -12.40 28.93
N GLU A 2 -13.16 -13.62 28.40
CA GLU A 2 -11.94 -14.23 27.85
C GLU A 2 -11.49 -13.45 26.61
N THR A 3 -10.35 -12.75 26.72
CA THR A 3 -9.81 -11.88 25.67
C THR A 3 -9.53 -12.63 24.37
N ARG A 4 -9.25 -13.94 24.46
CA ARG A 4 -9.04 -14.81 23.30
C ARG A 4 -10.29 -14.99 22.44
N ASP A 5 -11.45 -15.25 23.06
CA ASP A 5 -12.68 -15.45 22.30
C ASP A 5 -13.18 -14.15 21.68
N TYR A 6 -13.00 -13.03 22.38
CA TYR A 6 -13.24 -11.71 21.81
C TYR A 6 -12.38 -11.46 20.57
N MET A 7 -11.06 -11.70 20.65
CA MET A 7 -10.17 -11.52 19.50
C MET A 7 -10.54 -12.44 18.33
N ARG A 8 -10.86 -13.71 18.59
CA ARG A 8 -11.34 -14.63 17.54
C ARG A 8 -12.58 -14.12 16.83
N ALA A 9 -13.55 -13.59 17.57
CA ALA A 9 -14.75 -13.00 16.99
C ALA A 9 -14.42 -11.79 16.09
N ARG A 10 -13.46 -10.94 16.50
CA ARG A 10 -12.97 -9.81 15.69
C ARG A 10 -12.25 -10.26 14.42
N CYS A 11 -11.48 -11.35 14.47
CA CYS A 11 -10.78 -11.90 13.31
C CYS A 11 -11.79 -12.56 12.33
N ALA A 12 -12.83 -13.24 12.84
CA ALA A 12 -13.93 -13.75 11.99
C ALA A 12 -14.76 -12.61 11.36
N TYR A 13 -15.02 -11.53 12.09
CA TYR A 13 -15.70 -10.35 11.55
C TYR A 13 -14.87 -9.67 10.44
N TYR A 14 -13.55 -9.56 10.63
CA TYR A 14 -12.63 -9.08 9.61
C TYR A 14 -12.72 -9.92 8.32
N GLU A 15 -12.66 -11.25 8.43
CA GLU A 15 -12.77 -12.16 7.27
C GLU A 15 -14.13 -12.06 6.57
N ALA A 16 -15.23 -11.89 7.32
CA ALA A 16 -16.55 -11.73 6.74
C ALA A 16 -16.68 -10.44 5.92
N LEU A 17 -16.06 -9.34 6.37
CA LEU A 17 -16.07 -8.07 5.66
C LEU A 17 -15.33 -8.12 4.32
N MET A 18 -14.29 -8.97 4.20
CA MET A 18 -13.56 -9.16 2.93
C MET A 18 -14.46 -9.62 1.77
N LEU A 19 -15.59 -10.25 2.08
CA LEU A 19 -16.52 -10.78 1.08
C LEU A 19 -17.50 -9.72 0.56
N ILE A 20 -17.48 -8.50 1.11
CA ILE A 20 -18.42 -7.44 0.80
C ILE A 20 -17.66 -6.30 0.09
N PRO A 21 -17.74 -6.18 -1.25
CA PRO A 21 -16.94 -5.23 -2.02
C PRO A 21 -17.57 -3.82 -2.01
N THR A 22 -17.68 -3.23 -0.82
CA THR A 22 -18.22 -1.88 -0.62
C THR A 22 -17.24 -1.02 0.16
N LYS A 23 -17.25 0.30 -0.07
CA LYS A 23 -16.39 1.24 0.63
C LYS A 23 -16.65 1.22 2.14
N GLU A 24 -17.91 1.03 2.54
CA GLU A 24 -18.35 0.91 3.93
C GLU A 24 -17.77 -0.34 4.60
N ALA A 25 -17.77 -1.48 3.90
CA ALA A 25 -17.18 -2.72 4.41
C ALA A 25 -15.65 -2.61 4.53
N ILE A 26 -14.97 -2.03 3.54
CA ILE A 26 -13.52 -1.78 3.58
C ILE A 26 -13.18 -0.87 4.78
N LYS A 27 -13.98 0.19 5.00
CA LYS A 27 -13.81 1.07 6.16
C LYS A 27 -14.02 0.32 7.47
N ALA A 28 -15.10 -0.43 7.61
CA ALA A 28 -15.38 -1.23 8.81
C ALA A 28 -14.26 -2.26 9.07
N GLN A 29 -13.68 -2.81 8.01
CA GLN A 29 -12.59 -3.78 8.08
C GLN A 29 -11.31 -3.12 8.60
N LEU A 30 -10.97 -1.94 8.08
CA LEU A 30 -9.84 -1.15 8.55
C LEU A 30 -10.02 -0.73 10.02
N ASP A 31 -11.19 -0.20 10.38
CA ASP A 31 -11.49 0.22 11.76
C ASP A 31 -11.35 -0.97 12.73
N ASN A 32 -11.83 -2.16 12.32
CA ASN A 32 -11.69 -3.39 13.10
C ASN A 32 -10.23 -3.82 13.25
N ALA A 33 -9.45 -3.81 12.17
CA ALA A 33 -8.04 -4.17 12.20
C ALA A 33 -7.23 -3.22 13.09
N LEU A 34 -7.44 -1.91 12.99
CA LEU A 34 -6.75 -0.91 13.81
C LEU A 34 -7.10 -1.05 15.30
N ASP A 35 -8.36 -1.34 15.65
CA ASP A 35 -8.73 -1.59 17.05
C ASP A 35 -8.14 -2.92 17.58
N MET A 36 -8.08 -3.96 16.75
CA MET A 36 -7.37 -5.20 17.11
C MET A 36 -5.88 -4.95 17.39
N LEU A 37 -5.22 -4.14 16.56
CA LEU A 37 -3.82 -3.74 16.75
C LEU A 37 -3.63 -2.85 17.99
N ARG A 38 -4.60 -1.98 18.31
CA ARG A 38 -4.59 -1.19 19.55
C ARG A 38 -4.68 -2.08 20.78
N LEU A 39 -5.49 -3.15 20.75
CA LEU A 39 -5.65 -4.10 21.84
C LEU A 39 -4.49 -5.11 21.95
N CYS A 40 -3.85 -5.41 20.82
CA CYS A 40 -2.74 -6.36 20.72
C CYS A 40 -1.70 -5.80 19.73
N ARG A 41 -0.80 -4.95 20.24
CA ARG A 41 0.22 -4.28 19.40
C ARG A 41 1.12 -5.26 18.65
N GLY A 42 1.38 -6.43 19.21
CA GLY A 42 2.18 -7.49 18.58
C GLY A 42 1.49 -8.24 17.43
N ASP A 43 0.23 -7.92 17.13
CA ASP A 43 -0.55 -8.47 16.01
C ASP A 43 -0.67 -10.02 15.99
N ASN A 44 -1.14 -10.60 17.08
CA ASN A 44 -1.29 -12.05 17.17
C ASN A 44 -2.33 -12.66 16.19
N CYS A 45 -3.18 -11.85 15.57
CA CYS A 45 -4.11 -12.30 14.51
C CYS A 45 -3.56 -12.08 13.09
N GLY A 46 -2.39 -11.47 12.93
CA GLY A 46 -1.76 -11.27 11.62
C GLY A 46 -2.53 -10.33 10.70
N VAL A 47 -3.25 -9.34 11.23
CA VAL A 47 -4.04 -8.42 10.41
C VAL A 47 -3.22 -7.26 9.86
N ARG A 48 -2.04 -6.97 10.43
CA ARG A 48 -1.25 -5.78 10.07
C ARG A 48 -0.88 -5.74 8.59
N SER A 49 -0.55 -6.88 7.99
CA SER A 49 -0.07 -6.99 6.61
C SER A 49 -1.11 -6.51 5.58
N SER A 50 -2.38 -6.55 5.95
CA SER A 50 -3.52 -6.12 5.10
C SER A 50 -3.84 -4.62 5.24
N VAL A 51 -3.52 -4.02 6.39
CA VAL A 51 -3.94 -2.65 6.76
C VAL A 51 -3.57 -1.62 5.70
N PRO A 52 -2.34 -1.60 5.14
CA PRO A 52 -1.99 -0.62 4.12
C PRO A 52 -2.81 -0.76 2.85
N SER A 53 -3.17 -1.98 2.45
CA SER A 53 -4.00 -2.20 1.25
C SER A 53 -5.44 -1.70 1.44
N LEU A 54 -5.97 -1.79 2.66
CA LEU A 54 -7.27 -1.20 3.00
C LEU A 54 -7.19 0.33 3.01
N MET A 55 -6.13 0.91 3.58
CA MET A 55 -5.89 2.35 3.56
C MET A 55 -5.78 2.90 2.13
N ILE A 56 -5.04 2.21 1.24
CA ILE A 56 -4.89 2.61 -0.17
C ILE A 56 -6.23 2.59 -0.93
N GLN A 57 -7.12 1.64 -0.63
CA GLN A 57 -8.48 1.57 -1.22
C GLN A 57 -9.39 2.70 -0.73
N LEU A 58 -9.07 3.31 0.42
CA LEU A 58 -9.80 4.44 0.99
C LEU A 58 -9.11 5.78 0.70
N ASP A 59 -8.13 5.80 -0.19
CA ASP A 59 -7.28 6.94 -0.52
C ASP A 59 -6.51 7.53 0.68
N GLN A 60 -6.28 6.74 1.71
CA GLN A 60 -5.46 7.09 2.88
C GLN A 60 -3.98 6.78 2.59
N ASP A 61 -3.47 7.32 1.48
CA ASP A 61 -2.18 6.94 0.92
C ASP A 61 -0.99 7.33 1.83
N GLN A 62 -1.05 8.52 2.46
CA GLN A 62 0.00 8.96 3.38
C GLN A 62 -0.01 8.13 4.66
N GLU A 63 -1.20 7.85 5.21
CA GLU A 63 -1.35 7.02 6.41
C GLU A 63 -0.89 5.58 6.16
N ALA A 64 -1.14 5.03 4.97
CA ALA A 64 -0.62 3.74 4.56
C ALA A 64 0.92 3.73 4.57
N TYR A 65 1.55 4.75 4.00
CA TYR A 65 3.01 4.88 3.99
C TYR A 65 3.59 5.03 5.40
N ASP A 66 3.02 5.92 6.20
CA ASP A 66 3.44 6.17 7.59
C ASP A 66 3.30 4.93 8.47
N PHE A 67 2.21 4.16 8.29
CA PHE A 67 1.97 2.90 8.99
C PHE A 67 3.06 1.87 8.66
N ILE A 68 3.34 1.65 7.37
CA ILE A 68 4.37 0.71 6.94
C ILE A 68 5.74 1.15 7.47
N LYS A 69 6.05 2.45 7.35
CA LYS A 69 7.32 3.02 7.80
C LYS A 69 7.54 2.73 9.28
N TRP A 70 6.55 3.03 10.13
CA TRP A 70 6.64 2.78 11.56
C TRP A 70 6.91 1.31 11.87
N TRP A 71 6.18 0.39 11.22
CA TRP A 71 6.33 -1.04 11.45
C TRP A 71 7.69 -1.59 11.01
N GLU A 72 8.28 -1.06 9.95
CA GLU A 72 9.56 -1.55 9.41
C GLU A 72 10.79 -0.86 10.02
N THR A 73 10.59 0.29 10.67
CA THR A 73 11.64 1.00 11.42
C THR A 73 11.48 0.81 12.93
N ASP A 74 10.62 1.60 13.57
CA ASP A 74 10.54 1.69 15.03
C ASP A 74 9.94 0.43 15.65
N GLY A 75 8.87 -0.09 15.07
CA GLY A 75 8.23 -1.33 15.47
C GLY A 75 9.07 -2.58 15.19
N ASN A 76 10.17 -2.46 14.42
CA ASN A 76 11.07 -3.57 14.11
C ASN A 76 12.43 -3.46 14.82
N LYS A 77 12.53 -2.57 15.81
CA LYS A 77 13.67 -2.54 16.74
C LYS A 77 13.61 -3.77 17.64
N SER A 78 14.76 -4.40 17.86
CA SER A 78 14.86 -5.66 18.62
C SER A 78 14.46 -5.53 20.09
N ASP A 79 14.52 -4.31 20.62
CA ASP A 79 14.23 -3.93 22.01
C ASP A 79 12.84 -3.30 22.17
N TYR A 80 12.01 -3.26 21.12
CA TYR A 80 10.65 -2.75 21.22
C TYR A 80 9.76 -3.70 22.04
N ASP A 81 9.23 -3.22 23.17
CA ASP A 81 8.32 -3.99 24.01
C ASP A 81 6.86 -3.82 23.56
N TRP A 82 6.32 -4.87 22.94
CA TRP A 82 4.92 -4.90 22.49
C TRP A 82 3.89 -4.83 23.64
N GLY A 83 4.29 -5.18 24.85
CA GLY A 83 3.45 -5.14 26.05
C GLY A 83 3.45 -3.79 26.76
N ASP A 84 4.45 -2.94 26.49
CA ASP A 84 4.50 -1.59 27.03
C ASP A 84 3.60 -0.66 26.19
N MET A 85 2.48 -0.27 26.81
CA MET A 85 1.48 0.59 26.19
C MET A 85 1.86 2.08 26.22
N ASP A 86 2.89 2.47 26.97
CA ASP A 86 3.38 3.84 27.07
C ASP A 86 4.42 4.17 25.99
N LEU A 87 4.99 3.15 25.32
CA LEU A 87 5.90 3.36 24.18
C LEU A 87 5.19 4.00 22.98
N PRO A 88 5.91 4.83 22.20
CA PRO A 88 5.39 5.42 20.96
C PRO A 88 4.92 4.34 19.97
N TYR A 89 3.67 4.45 19.53
CA TYR A 89 3.03 3.48 18.65
C TYR A 89 2.36 4.18 17.47
N LEU A 90 2.67 3.74 16.24
CA LEU A 90 2.17 4.32 14.98
C LEU A 90 2.29 5.85 14.92
N ASN A 91 3.39 6.37 15.47
CA ASN A 91 3.65 7.80 15.66
C ASN A 91 4.45 8.45 14.51
N VAL A 92 4.80 7.69 13.46
CA VAL A 92 5.25 8.29 12.19
C VAL A 92 4.08 9.02 11.55
N LYS A 93 4.31 10.26 11.12
CA LYS A 93 3.33 11.12 10.43
C LYS A 93 4.03 11.96 9.37
N GLY A 94 3.48 11.96 8.15
CA GLY A 94 4.00 12.76 7.04
C GLY A 94 5.41 12.38 6.62
N ALA A 95 5.76 11.09 6.68
CA ALA A 95 7.03 10.62 6.15
C ALA A 95 7.12 10.91 4.65
N ASP A 96 8.32 11.24 4.19
CA ASP A 96 8.57 11.56 2.78
C ASP A 96 8.33 10.33 1.91
N VAL A 97 7.21 10.33 1.19
CA VAL A 97 6.84 9.22 0.31
C VAL A 97 7.76 9.07 -0.91
N PHE A 98 8.70 9.98 -1.15
CA PHE A 98 9.71 9.89 -2.21
C PHE A 98 11.08 9.44 -1.70
N GLU A 99 11.26 9.23 -0.39
CA GLU A 99 12.52 8.81 0.20
C GLU A 99 12.98 7.43 -0.33
N PRO A 100 14.29 7.11 -0.24
CA PRO A 100 14.80 5.78 -0.53
C PRO A 100 14.08 4.68 0.26
N VAL A 101 13.84 3.55 -0.39
CA VAL A 101 13.02 2.44 0.13
C VAL A 101 13.84 1.27 0.67
N ASP A 102 15.15 1.45 0.87
CA ASP A 102 16.07 0.40 1.30
C ASP A 102 15.73 -0.17 2.68
N TRP A 103 15.01 0.58 3.51
CA TRP A 103 14.52 0.14 4.82
C TRP A 103 13.53 -1.03 4.75
N LEU A 104 12.91 -1.29 3.59
CA LEU A 104 12.06 -2.47 3.35
C LEU A 104 12.87 -3.73 3.03
N ASN A 105 14.15 -3.61 2.65
CA ASN A 105 14.97 -4.74 2.21
C ASN A 105 15.50 -5.55 3.40
N ARG A 106 14.63 -6.36 3.99
CA ARG A 106 14.93 -7.18 5.17
C ARG A 106 14.73 -8.67 4.89
N ARG A 107 15.53 -9.51 5.57
CA ARG A 107 15.50 -10.98 5.42
C ARG A 107 14.11 -11.60 5.71
N PHE A 108 13.35 -10.99 6.61
CA PHE A 108 12.00 -11.41 7.00
C PHE A 108 11.05 -10.21 7.01
N GLY A 109 11.18 -9.32 6.01
CA GLY A 109 10.24 -8.20 5.84
C GLY A 109 8.84 -8.70 5.50
N ASP A 110 7.83 -7.87 5.71
CA ASP A 110 6.44 -8.20 5.40
C ASP A 110 6.17 -8.02 3.88
N LEU A 111 5.68 -9.09 3.24
CA LEU A 111 5.38 -9.07 1.80
C LEU A 111 4.18 -8.15 1.49
N GLY A 112 3.17 -8.11 2.37
CA GLY A 112 2.02 -7.21 2.27
C GLY A 112 2.45 -5.75 2.27
N TYR A 113 3.37 -5.38 3.16
CA TYR A 113 3.92 -4.02 3.18
C TYR A 113 4.67 -3.66 1.91
N THR A 114 5.57 -4.53 1.45
CA THR A 114 6.36 -4.23 0.27
C THR A 114 5.49 -4.07 -0.98
N THR A 115 4.48 -4.93 -1.13
CA THR A 115 3.51 -4.87 -2.24
C THR A 115 2.64 -3.63 -2.19
N ALA A 116 2.20 -3.21 -1.00
CA ALA A 116 1.49 -1.96 -0.80
C ALA A 116 2.35 -0.74 -1.15
N VAL A 117 3.64 -0.72 -0.80
CA VAL A 117 4.55 0.37 -1.20
C VAL A 117 4.70 0.42 -2.72
N VAL A 118 4.85 -0.72 -3.42
CA VAL A 118 4.87 -0.71 -4.90
C VAL A 118 3.61 -0.04 -5.46
N LEU A 119 2.44 -0.44 -4.96
CA LEU A 119 1.17 0.10 -5.41
C LEU A 119 1.07 1.61 -5.17
N LEU A 120 1.48 2.10 -4.00
CA LEU A 120 1.57 3.53 -3.70
C LEU A 120 2.48 4.26 -4.68
N LYS A 121 3.71 3.75 -4.91
CA LYS A 121 4.65 4.38 -5.85
C LYS A 121 4.07 4.44 -7.28
N ILE A 122 3.34 3.40 -7.70
CA ILE A 122 2.64 3.39 -8.98
C ILE A 122 1.53 4.45 -9.02
N LYS A 123 0.68 4.55 -7.98
CA LYS A 123 -0.35 5.61 -7.89
C LYS A 123 0.28 7.00 -8.07
N LEU A 124 1.33 7.30 -7.30
CA LEU A 124 2.06 8.57 -7.38
C LEU A 124 2.66 8.82 -8.76
N GLN A 125 3.26 7.80 -9.38
CA GLN A 125 3.85 7.95 -10.70
C GLN A 125 2.80 8.26 -11.75
N ARG A 126 1.66 7.58 -11.70
CA ARG A 126 0.54 7.81 -12.62
C ARG A 126 -0.03 9.21 -12.46
N ASP A 127 -0.16 9.69 -11.23
CA ASP A 127 -0.58 11.07 -10.97
C ASP A 127 0.40 12.09 -11.56
N LEU A 128 1.71 11.90 -11.39
CA LEU A 128 2.72 12.79 -12.00
C LEU A 128 2.71 12.74 -13.53
N LEU A 129 2.50 11.56 -14.13
CA LEU A 129 2.34 11.43 -15.59
C LEU A 129 1.05 12.12 -16.06
N ALA A 130 -0.02 12.03 -15.27
CA ALA A 130 -1.29 12.69 -15.55
C ALA A 130 -1.23 14.21 -15.39
N LEU A 131 -0.25 14.76 -14.66
CA LEU A 131 0.04 16.20 -14.64
C LEU A 131 0.80 16.64 -15.92
N LYS A 132 1.63 15.77 -16.51
CA LYS A 132 2.33 16.06 -17.77
C LYS A 132 1.40 16.10 -18.98
N ASP A 133 0.37 15.25 -19.02
CA ASP A 133 -0.49 15.12 -20.20
C ASP A 133 -1.29 16.41 -20.50
N PRO A 134 -1.94 17.08 -19.53
CA PRO A 134 -2.56 18.40 -19.72
C PRO A 134 -1.55 19.50 -20.03
N ALA A 135 -0.30 19.40 -19.57
CA ALA A 135 0.74 20.35 -19.94
C ALA A 135 1.02 20.34 -21.45
N THR A 136 0.72 19.25 -22.17
CA THR A 136 0.78 19.23 -23.65
C THR A 136 -0.29 20.11 -24.31
N LEU A 137 -1.31 20.51 -23.55
CA LEU A 137 -2.38 21.42 -23.98
C LEU A 137 -2.06 22.90 -23.69
N LEU A 138 -0.90 23.20 -23.07
CA LEU A 138 -0.44 24.57 -22.84
C LEU A 138 -0.43 25.36 -24.16
N GLY A 139 -1.10 26.52 -24.15
CA GLY A 139 -1.26 27.38 -25.34
C GLY A 139 -2.38 26.97 -26.30
N ARG A 140 -3.04 25.83 -26.09
CA ARG A 140 -4.24 25.42 -26.87
C ARG A 140 -5.55 25.73 -26.16
N VAL A 141 -5.54 25.78 -24.83
CA VAL A 141 -6.69 26.14 -23.98
C VAL A 141 -6.24 27.09 -22.87
N PRO A 142 -7.16 27.84 -22.24
CA PRO A 142 -6.84 28.67 -21.08
C PRO A 142 -6.20 27.86 -19.94
N GLN A 143 -5.30 28.48 -19.18
CA GLN A 143 -4.59 27.84 -18.06
C GLN A 143 -5.54 27.20 -17.05
N GLU A 144 -6.67 27.86 -16.77
CA GLU A 144 -7.70 27.35 -15.85
C GLU A 144 -8.27 25.98 -16.27
N ILE A 145 -8.35 25.72 -17.58
CA ILE A 145 -8.83 24.44 -18.10
C ILE A 145 -7.75 23.36 -17.95
N VAL A 146 -6.48 23.69 -18.22
CA VAL A 146 -5.35 22.79 -17.99
C VAL A 146 -5.27 22.39 -16.52
N ASP A 147 -5.37 23.36 -15.62
CA ASP A 147 -5.30 23.15 -14.17
C ASP A 147 -6.46 22.27 -13.67
N ASN A 148 -7.68 22.48 -14.20
CA ASN A 148 -8.84 21.67 -13.84
C ASN A 148 -8.72 20.21 -14.34
N ILE A 149 -8.24 20.00 -15.58
CA ILE A 149 -8.02 18.66 -16.11
C ILE A 149 -6.94 17.94 -15.29
N ALA A 150 -5.82 18.62 -15.02
CA ALA A 150 -4.72 18.09 -14.23
C ALA A 150 -5.19 17.67 -12.82
N ARG A 151 -5.92 18.54 -12.11
CA ARG A 151 -6.46 18.24 -10.78
C ARG A 151 -7.48 17.09 -10.77
N ASN A 152 -8.32 16.98 -11.79
CA ASN A 152 -9.30 15.89 -11.88
C ASN A 152 -8.68 14.55 -12.26
N ASN A 153 -7.46 14.54 -12.83
CA ASN A 153 -6.77 13.31 -13.20
C ASN A 153 -5.87 12.76 -12.07
N VAL A 154 -5.47 13.60 -11.12
CA VAL A 154 -4.72 13.19 -9.93
C VAL A 154 -5.66 12.48 -8.95
N ARG A 155 -5.27 11.27 -8.52
CA ARG A 155 -6.09 10.44 -7.63
C ARG A 155 -5.57 10.38 -6.21
N SER A 156 -4.26 10.38 -6.01
CA SER A 156 -3.67 10.34 -4.68
C SER A 156 -3.83 11.69 -3.97
N PRO A 157 -4.34 11.71 -2.73
CA PRO A 157 -4.36 12.93 -1.92
C PRO A 157 -2.98 13.51 -1.64
N ILE A 158 -1.91 12.71 -1.74
CA ILE A 158 -0.53 13.20 -1.58
C ILE A 158 -0.22 14.24 -2.66
N ILE A 159 -0.41 13.88 -3.93
CA ILE A 159 -0.13 14.78 -5.06
C ILE A 159 -1.18 15.91 -5.10
N ALA A 160 -2.45 15.59 -4.86
CA ALA A 160 -3.54 16.57 -4.92
C ALA A 160 -3.42 17.69 -3.88
N ASN A 161 -2.79 17.41 -2.73
CA ASN A 161 -2.61 18.41 -1.66
C ASN A 161 -1.23 19.08 -1.68
N ASP A 162 -0.29 18.60 -2.50
CA ASP A 162 1.04 19.20 -2.63
C ASP A 162 1.05 20.32 -3.68
N LYS A 163 0.94 21.56 -3.20
CA LYS A 163 0.96 22.77 -4.04
C LYS A 163 2.27 22.92 -4.82
N GLN A 164 3.39 22.47 -4.26
CA GLN A 164 4.68 22.58 -4.93
C GLN A 164 4.73 21.61 -6.11
N ILE A 165 4.27 20.38 -5.92
CA ILE A 165 4.18 19.41 -7.03
C ILE A 165 3.18 19.89 -8.07
N LEU A 166 1.98 20.34 -7.69
CA LEU A 166 0.96 20.79 -8.65
C LEU A 166 1.39 22.01 -9.49
N SER A 167 2.20 22.90 -8.91
CA SER A 167 2.67 24.12 -9.60
C SER A 167 3.97 23.91 -10.39
N ALA A 168 4.66 22.78 -10.20
CA ALA A 168 5.89 22.49 -10.91
C ALA A 168 5.62 22.28 -12.41
N SER A 169 6.43 22.92 -13.25
CA SER A 169 6.36 22.75 -14.72
C SER A 169 7.05 21.48 -15.23
N ASP A 170 7.90 20.87 -14.41
CA ASP A 170 8.64 19.66 -14.75
C ASP A 170 8.68 18.67 -13.60
N HIS A 171 8.11 17.49 -13.83
CA HIS A 171 8.10 16.35 -12.88
C HIS A 171 9.06 15.24 -13.29
N THR A 172 9.91 15.43 -14.30
CA THR A 172 10.76 14.38 -14.89
C THR A 172 11.67 13.71 -13.86
N ALA A 173 12.28 14.50 -12.96
CA ALA A 173 13.15 13.96 -11.92
C ALA A 173 12.37 13.06 -10.92
N LEU A 174 11.20 13.51 -10.45
CA LEU A 174 10.36 12.74 -9.53
C LEU A 174 9.82 11.47 -10.19
N ILE A 175 9.36 11.55 -11.45
CA ILE A 175 8.93 10.37 -12.21
C ILE A 175 10.06 9.36 -12.33
N LYS A 176 11.28 9.82 -12.63
CA LYS A 176 12.46 8.95 -12.70
C LYS A 176 12.76 8.29 -11.35
N THR A 177 12.71 9.05 -10.26
CA THR A 177 12.88 8.52 -8.90
C THR A 177 11.86 7.41 -8.62
N LEU A 178 10.58 7.64 -8.94
CA LEU A 178 9.54 6.63 -8.76
C LEU A 178 9.76 5.41 -9.67
N ASP A 179 10.19 5.61 -10.92
CA ASP A 179 10.52 4.51 -11.84
C ASP A 179 11.61 3.60 -11.30
N ASP A 180 12.68 4.20 -10.77
CA ASP A 180 13.81 3.48 -10.20
C ASP A 180 13.40 2.73 -8.92
N GLN A 181 12.60 3.38 -8.05
CA GLN A 181 12.06 2.78 -6.82
C GLN A 181 11.10 1.63 -7.12
N ILE A 182 10.16 1.78 -8.06
CA ILE A 182 9.24 0.72 -8.49
C ILE A 182 10.04 -0.47 -9.01
N ALA A 183 11.04 -0.24 -9.86
CA ALA A 183 11.87 -1.32 -10.38
C ALA A 183 12.67 -2.04 -9.28
N ALA A 184 13.19 -1.29 -8.29
CA ALA A 184 13.88 -1.87 -7.15
C ALA A 184 12.96 -2.73 -6.27
N LEU A 185 11.77 -2.23 -5.96
CA LEU A 185 10.77 -2.93 -5.16
C LEU A 185 10.22 -4.18 -5.87
N ILE A 186 10.02 -4.13 -7.20
CA ILE A 186 9.63 -5.31 -7.98
C ILE A 186 10.65 -6.44 -7.83
N ARG A 187 11.94 -6.12 -7.99
CA ARG A 187 13.04 -7.08 -7.79
C ARG A 187 13.12 -7.59 -6.35
N MET A 188 12.84 -6.71 -5.38
CA MET A 188 12.82 -7.08 -3.97
C MET A 188 11.73 -8.11 -3.69
N ILE A 189 10.52 -7.92 -4.23
CA ILE A 189 9.43 -8.89 -4.13
C ILE A 189 9.79 -10.19 -4.85
N GLU A 190 10.40 -10.15 -6.04
CA GLU A 190 10.84 -11.38 -6.73
C GLU A 190 11.82 -12.21 -5.88
N LYS A 191 12.70 -11.54 -5.14
CA LYS A 191 13.65 -12.18 -4.23
C LYS A 191 12.96 -12.69 -2.94
N GLN A 192 12.04 -11.92 -2.39
CA GLN A 192 11.32 -12.24 -1.15
C GLN A 192 10.32 -13.39 -1.37
N ASN A 193 9.56 -13.33 -2.45
CA ASN A 193 8.55 -14.32 -2.81
C ASN A 193 8.43 -14.44 -4.35
N PRO A 194 9.01 -15.49 -4.96
CA PRO A 194 9.05 -15.65 -6.42
C PRO A 194 7.68 -15.96 -7.05
N PHE A 195 6.66 -16.24 -6.24
CA PHE A 195 5.32 -16.58 -6.71
C PHE A 195 4.41 -15.35 -6.86
N PHE A 196 4.66 -14.28 -6.10
CA PHE A 196 3.72 -13.18 -5.95
C PHE A 196 3.29 -12.56 -7.28
N TRP A 197 4.23 -12.10 -8.09
CA TRP A 197 3.90 -11.44 -9.36
C TRP A 197 3.19 -12.34 -10.35
N LYS A 198 3.54 -13.63 -10.38
CA LYS A 198 2.84 -14.60 -11.23
C LYS A 198 1.38 -14.70 -10.82
N ILE A 199 1.11 -14.88 -9.52
CA ILE A 199 -0.25 -15.05 -9.02
C ILE A 199 -1.04 -13.75 -9.19
N LEU A 200 -0.47 -12.57 -8.90
CA LEU A 200 -1.12 -11.27 -9.12
C LEU A 200 -1.62 -11.11 -10.57
N LEU A 201 -0.81 -11.52 -11.55
CA LEU A 201 -1.12 -11.31 -12.97
C LEU A 201 -2.01 -12.39 -13.60
N THR A 202 -2.09 -13.58 -13.01
CA THR A 202 -2.78 -14.73 -13.64
C THR A 202 -3.94 -15.30 -12.85
N ALA A 203 -4.01 -15.04 -11.55
CA ALA A 203 -5.01 -15.66 -10.69
C ALA A 203 -6.18 -14.71 -10.40
N SER A 204 -7.33 -15.31 -10.11
CA SER A 204 -8.53 -14.61 -9.67
C SER A 204 -8.89 -15.08 -8.25
N PRO A 205 -8.69 -14.25 -7.21
CA PRO A 205 -9.20 -14.52 -5.87
C PRO A 205 -10.73 -14.74 -5.89
N PRO A 206 -11.32 -15.39 -4.86
CA PRO A 206 -10.78 -15.56 -3.51
C PRO A 206 -9.86 -16.77 -3.31
N PHE A 207 -8.92 -16.65 -2.37
CA PHE A 207 -8.17 -17.78 -1.80
C PHE A 207 -8.61 -18.01 -0.35
N PRO A 208 -8.65 -19.27 0.13
CA PRO A 208 -8.82 -19.52 1.56
C PRO A 208 -7.58 -19.03 2.34
N PRO A 209 -7.71 -18.70 3.64
CA PRO A 209 -6.56 -18.55 4.51
C PRO A 209 -5.71 -19.82 4.52
N LEU A 210 -4.41 -19.69 4.28
CA LEU A 210 -3.48 -20.81 4.29
C LEU A 210 -2.37 -20.59 5.34
N PRO A 211 -2.02 -21.60 6.14
CA PRO A 211 -0.75 -21.60 6.85
C PRO A 211 0.38 -21.43 5.84
N TYR A 212 1.38 -20.62 6.17
CA TYR A 212 2.45 -20.30 5.24
C TYR A 212 3.81 -20.24 5.93
N SER A 213 4.86 -20.30 5.12
CA SER A 213 6.22 -19.92 5.50
C SER A 213 6.67 -18.74 4.64
N HIS A 214 7.61 -17.93 5.13
CA HIS A 214 8.16 -16.82 4.35
C HIS A 214 8.72 -17.32 3.00
N GLY A 215 8.33 -16.66 1.91
CA GLY A 215 8.68 -17.00 0.53
C GLY A 215 7.84 -18.12 -0.12
N SER A 216 6.87 -18.70 0.60
CA SER A 216 6.03 -19.78 0.09
C SER A 216 4.95 -19.28 -0.88
N LYS A 217 4.36 -20.20 -1.65
CA LYS A 217 3.24 -19.88 -2.54
C LYS A 217 2.00 -19.44 -1.74
N GLU A 218 1.80 -20.06 -0.59
CA GLU A 218 0.70 -19.81 0.35
C GLU A 218 0.77 -18.39 0.92
N GLU A 219 1.99 -17.90 1.21
CA GLU A 219 2.20 -16.50 1.62
C GLU A 219 1.75 -15.53 0.51
N ALA A 220 2.15 -15.78 -0.74
CA ALA A 220 1.74 -14.95 -1.87
C ALA A 220 0.22 -14.98 -2.09
N GLN A 221 -0.43 -16.13 -1.87
CA GLN A 221 -1.89 -16.26 -1.96
C GLN A 221 -2.60 -15.46 -0.86
N ASN A 222 -2.12 -15.51 0.38
CA ASN A 222 -2.67 -14.73 1.48
C ASN A 222 -2.51 -13.23 1.23
N VAL A 223 -1.31 -12.77 0.84
CA VAL A 223 -1.07 -11.35 0.55
C VAL A 223 -1.92 -10.88 -0.62
N LEU A 224 -2.04 -11.69 -1.68
CA LEU A 224 -2.89 -11.33 -2.81
C LEU A 224 -4.36 -11.28 -2.39
N ARG A 225 -4.85 -12.25 -1.61
CA ARG A 225 -6.21 -12.25 -1.07
C ARG A 225 -6.52 -10.94 -0.32
N ASP A 226 -5.56 -10.44 0.46
CA ASP A 226 -5.75 -9.26 1.32
C ASP A 226 -5.56 -7.93 0.54
N SER A 227 -4.82 -7.95 -0.56
CA SER A 227 -4.46 -6.73 -1.33
C SER A 227 -5.13 -6.63 -2.70
N TYR A 228 -5.84 -7.66 -3.18
CA TYR A 228 -6.34 -7.71 -4.56
C TYR A 228 -7.27 -6.55 -4.91
N GLY A 229 -8.15 -6.13 -3.99
CA GLY A 229 -9.02 -4.98 -4.19
C GLY A 229 -8.23 -3.72 -4.53
N ALA A 230 -7.19 -3.43 -3.75
CA ALA A 230 -6.30 -2.29 -3.97
C ALA A 230 -5.61 -2.33 -5.34
N TRP A 231 -5.09 -3.50 -5.73
CA TRP A 231 -4.43 -3.69 -7.03
C TRP A 231 -5.41 -3.60 -8.21
N LYS A 232 -6.62 -4.11 -8.04
CA LYS A 232 -7.67 -4.08 -9.06
C LYS A 232 -8.17 -2.66 -9.31
N ASP A 233 -8.34 -1.87 -8.26
CA ASP A 233 -8.90 -0.51 -8.35
C ASP A 233 -7.86 0.52 -8.83
N ALA A 234 -6.56 0.22 -8.65
CA ALA A 234 -5.47 1.04 -9.15
C ALA A 234 -5.29 0.90 -10.68
N VAL A 235 -5.91 1.83 -11.42
CA VAL A 235 -5.88 1.85 -12.89
C VAL A 235 -4.45 1.80 -13.45
N GLY A 236 -4.20 0.82 -14.31
CA GLY A 236 -2.93 0.64 -15.01
C GLY A 236 -1.78 0.11 -14.15
N ALA A 237 -2.03 -0.29 -12.89
CA ALA A 237 -1.00 -0.82 -12.00
C ALA A 237 -0.54 -2.22 -12.42
N MET A 238 -1.48 -3.15 -12.64
CA MET A 238 -1.16 -4.50 -13.11
C MET A 238 -0.49 -4.50 -14.50
N ASP A 239 -0.88 -3.59 -15.40
CA ASP A 239 -0.26 -3.46 -16.72
C ASP A 239 1.19 -2.96 -16.62
N LEU A 240 1.46 -1.99 -15.74
CA LEU A 240 2.82 -1.51 -15.49
C LEU A 240 3.72 -2.64 -14.98
N VAL A 241 3.23 -3.41 -14.01
CA VAL A 241 3.97 -4.56 -13.48
C VAL A 241 4.24 -5.58 -14.59
N ARG A 242 3.25 -5.89 -15.42
CA ARG A 242 3.41 -6.77 -16.59
C ARG A 242 4.52 -6.28 -17.51
N THR A 243 4.52 -4.99 -17.87
CA THR A 243 5.58 -4.37 -18.69
C THR A 243 6.97 -4.44 -18.04
N LYS A 244 7.10 -4.08 -16.75
CA LYS A 244 8.39 -4.10 -16.04
C LYS A 244 8.97 -5.50 -15.90
N LEU A 245 8.12 -6.53 -15.86
CA LEU A 245 8.52 -7.94 -15.81
C LEU A 245 8.81 -8.55 -17.20
N GLY A 246 8.57 -7.81 -18.29
CA GLY A 246 8.71 -8.33 -19.66
C GLY A 246 7.73 -9.44 -20.00
N LYS A 247 6.52 -9.41 -19.43
CA LYS A 247 5.46 -10.40 -19.60
C LYS A 247 4.27 -9.85 -20.37
#